data_AF-A0A3R7DQ80-F1
#
_entry.id   AF-A0A3R7DQ80-F1
#
_cell.length_a   1.000
_cell.length_b   1.000
_cell.length_c   1.000
_cell.angle_alpha   90.00
_cell.angle_beta   90.00
_cell.angle_gamma   90.00
#
_symmetry.space_group_name_H-M   'P 1'
#
loop_
_entity.id
_entity.type
_entity.pdbx_description
1 polymer ?
#
loop_
_entity_poly.entity_id
_entity_poly.type
_entity_poly.pdbx_seq_one_letter_code
_entity_poly.pdbx_strand_id
1 'polypeptide(L)'
;MKVKTLKENPTLFAKTILNFNPTFYQEKLLNDKSKRICVVMCRQAGKTTTIAVKAIWFAVTHPNTLTLIVSPSMRQSMIMMDRVQSFLLQMPKTLQKNAENRYQV
;
A
#
# COMPACT_ATOMS: atom_id res chain seq x y z
N MET A 1 14.27 -14.88 -1.09
CA MET A 1 13.03 -14.67 -0.29
C MET A 1 11.88 -15.41 -0.97
N LYS A 2 11.11 -16.25 -0.26
CA LYS A 2 9.97 -16.96 -0.87
C LYS A 2 8.80 -15.99 -1.07
N VAL A 3 8.39 -15.75 -2.31
CA VAL A 3 7.31 -14.80 -2.69
C VAL A 3 5.99 -15.09 -1.95
N LYS A 4 5.69 -16.38 -1.70
CA LYS A 4 4.50 -16.83 -0.97
C LYS A 4 4.39 -16.21 0.43
N THR A 5 5.53 -16.05 1.12
CA THR A 5 5.59 -15.50 2.47
C THR A 5 5.27 -14.01 2.52
N LEU A 6 5.59 -13.25 1.45
CA LEU A 6 5.27 -11.82 1.34
C LEU A 6 3.79 -11.58 1.01
N LYS A 7 3.18 -12.50 0.26
CA LYS A 7 1.73 -12.48 0.01
C LYS A 7 0.93 -12.77 1.28
N GLU A 8 1.39 -13.67 2.13
CA GLU A 8 0.66 -14.05 3.34
C GLU A 8 0.85 -13.08 4.51
N ASN A 9 1.90 -12.24 4.46
CA ASN A 9 2.24 -11.32 5.54
C ASN A 9 2.47 -9.87 5.03
N PRO A 10 1.43 -9.02 5.05
CA PRO A 10 1.52 -7.61 4.67
C PRO A 10 2.57 -6.80 5.45
N THR A 11 2.74 -7.10 6.74
CA THR A 11 3.71 -6.41 7.60
C THR A 11 5.14 -6.75 7.19
N LEU A 12 5.40 -8.01 6.87
CA LEU A 12 6.71 -8.43 6.35
C LEU A 12 7.03 -7.76 5.02
N PHE A 13 6.04 -7.66 4.12
CA PHE A 13 6.19 -6.92 2.87
C PHE A 13 6.53 -5.45 3.10
N ALA A 14 5.81 -4.79 4.03
CA ALA A 14 6.06 -3.39 4.36
C ALA A 14 7.50 -3.15 4.84
N LYS A 15 8.00 -4.00 5.76
CA LYS A 15 9.35 -3.87 6.32
C LYS A 15 10.45 -4.20 5.29
N THR A 16 10.25 -5.22 4.47
CA THR A 16 11.32 -5.76 3.60
C THR A 16 11.36 -5.12 2.22
N ILE A 17 10.21 -4.78 1.63
CA ILE A 17 10.12 -4.25 0.26
C ILE A 17 9.97 -2.73 0.25
N LEU A 18 9.18 -2.17 1.18
CA LEU A 18 8.91 -0.73 1.24
C LEU A 18 9.75 0.01 2.30
N ASN A 19 10.61 -0.70 3.02
CA ASN A 19 11.41 -0.17 4.13
C ASN A 19 10.56 0.63 5.16
N PHE A 20 9.32 0.21 5.36
CA PHE A 20 8.37 0.83 6.28
C PHE A 20 8.25 0.01 7.56
N ASN A 21 8.53 0.63 8.70
CA ASN A 21 8.38 0.03 10.03
C ASN A 21 7.04 0.48 10.66
N PRO A 22 5.95 -0.28 10.49
CA PRO A 22 4.65 0.06 11.07
C PRO A 22 4.68 0.01 12.61
N THR A 23 3.88 0.86 13.24
CA THR A 23 3.55 0.73 14.67
C THR A 23 2.59 -0.45 14.90
N PHE A 24 2.41 -0.87 16.17
CA PHE A 24 1.55 -2.01 16.50
C PHE A 24 0.11 -1.90 15.95
N TYR A 25 -0.47 -0.70 15.96
CA TYR A 25 -1.83 -0.48 15.45
C TYR A 25 -1.88 -0.44 13.92
N GLN A 26 -0.80 -0.02 13.26
CA GLN A 26 -0.67 -0.08 11.81
C GLN A 26 -0.48 -1.54 11.35
N GLU A 27 0.32 -2.33 12.07
CA GLU A 27 0.44 -3.77 11.82
C GLU A 27 -0.91 -4.49 11.94
N LYS A 28 -1.70 -4.16 12.97
CA LYS A 28 -3.06 -4.68 13.12
C LYS A 28 -3.93 -4.37 11.89
N LEU A 29 -3.87 -3.13 11.39
CA LEU A 29 -4.61 -2.73 10.18
C LEU A 29 -4.09 -3.40 8.91
N LEU A 30 -2.77 -3.51 8.76
CA LEU A 30 -2.13 -4.15 7.60
C LEU A 30 -2.52 -5.63 7.50
N ASN A 31 -2.48 -6.34 8.64
CA ASN A 31 -2.74 -7.77 8.71
C ASN A 31 -4.23 -8.15 8.81
N ASP A 32 -5.14 -7.19 8.95
CA ASP A 32 -6.58 -7.45 8.94
C ASP A 32 -7.02 -7.98 7.56
N LYS A 33 -7.61 -9.19 7.55
CA LYS A 33 -8.03 -9.95 6.37
C LYS A 33 -9.51 -9.72 6.00
N SER A 34 -10.22 -8.87 6.73
CA SER A 34 -11.64 -8.60 6.48
C SER A 34 -11.84 -7.96 5.11
N LYS A 35 -12.90 -8.36 4.40
CA LYS A 35 -13.23 -7.81 3.06
C LYS A 35 -13.54 -6.31 3.09
N ARG A 36 -14.08 -5.81 4.20
CA ARG A 36 -14.43 -4.40 4.42
C ARG A 36 -13.90 -3.99 5.78
N ILE A 37 -13.15 -2.89 5.82
CA ILE A 37 -12.50 -2.40 7.04
C ILE A 37 -12.86 -0.92 7.17
N CYS A 38 -13.41 -0.55 8.33
CA CYS A 38 -13.58 0.84 8.73
C CYS A 38 -12.56 1.14 9.84
N VAL A 39 -11.88 2.28 9.76
CA VAL A 39 -10.83 2.64 10.71
C VAL A 39 -11.10 4.04 11.26
N VAL A 40 -11.18 4.15 12.58
CA VAL A 40 -11.21 5.42 13.30
C VAL A 40 -9.82 5.68 13.87
N MET A 41 -9.17 6.76 13.44
CA MET A 41 -7.81 7.10 13.87
C MET A 41 -7.70 8.57 14.24
N CYS A 42 -6.87 8.86 15.24
CA CYS A 42 -6.52 10.22 15.63
C CYS A 42 -5.82 10.99 14.49
N ARG A 43 -5.70 12.31 14.66
CA ARG A 43 -4.87 13.14 13.76
C ARG A 43 -3.41 12.65 13.83
N GLN A 44 -2.72 12.73 12.69
CA GLN A 44 -1.30 12.36 12.56
C GLN A 44 -0.89 10.93 12.94
N ALA A 45 -1.85 10.01 13.13
CA ALA A 45 -1.57 8.58 13.39
C ALA A 45 -1.00 7.79 12.20
N GLY A 46 -0.63 8.47 11.09
CA GLY A 46 -0.10 7.82 9.90
C GLY A 46 -1.12 7.06 9.04
N LYS A 47 -2.42 7.31 9.19
CA LYS A 47 -3.50 6.64 8.43
C LYS A 47 -3.24 6.55 6.91
N THR A 48 -2.93 7.68 6.28
CA THR A 48 -2.65 7.76 4.83
C THR A 48 -1.49 6.86 4.43
N THR A 49 -0.40 6.88 5.21
CA THR A 49 0.77 6.04 5.00
C THR A 49 0.42 4.56 5.09
N THR A 50 -0.32 4.14 6.12
CA THR A 50 -0.69 2.73 6.30
C THR A 50 -1.60 2.22 5.19
N ILE A 51 -2.58 3.02 4.75
CA ILE A 51 -3.45 2.64 3.63
C ILE A 51 -2.66 2.58 2.32
N ALA A 52 -1.69 3.48 2.08
CA ALA A 52 -0.85 3.44 0.88
C ALA A 52 -0.02 2.15 0.82
N VAL A 53 0.58 1.76 1.95
CA VAL A 53 1.31 0.49 2.08
C VAL A 53 0.39 -0.70 1.81
N LYS A 54 -0.83 -0.71 2.39
CA LYS A 54 -1.80 -1.80 2.16
C LYS A 54 -2.23 -1.90 0.69
N ALA A 55 -2.47 -0.75 0.05
CA ALA A 55 -2.84 -0.66 -1.36
C ALA A 55 -1.74 -1.24 -2.26
N ILE A 56 -0.48 -0.84 -2.06
CA ILE A 56 0.66 -1.34 -2.83
C ILE A 56 0.83 -2.85 -2.61
N TRP A 57 0.81 -3.32 -1.37
CA TRP A 57 0.91 -4.75 -1.07
C TRP A 57 -0.19 -5.54 -1.79
N PHE A 58 -1.44 -5.06 -1.76
CA PHE A 58 -2.55 -5.75 -2.41
C PHE A 58 -2.36 -5.81 -3.93
N ALA A 59 -2.05 -4.67 -4.57
CA ALA A 59 -1.84 -4.57 -6.01
C ALA A 59 -0.68 -5.46 -6.50
N VAL A 60 0.42 -5.53 -5.73
CA VAL A 60 1.61 -6.33 -6.10
C VAL A 60 1.37 -7.83 -5.89
N THR A 61 0.62 -8.22 -4.86
CA THR A 61 0.46 -9.64 -4.48
C THR A 61 -0.78 -10.31 -5.09
N HIS A 62 -1.68 -9.52 -5.68
CA HIS A 62 -2.89 -9.98 -6.36
C HIS A 62 -2.89 -9.51 -7.81
N PRO A 63 -2.43 -10.35 -8.76
CA PRO A 63 -2.36 -9.97 -10.16
C PRO A 63 -3.76 -9.64 -10.72
N ASN A 64 -3.80 -8.76 -11.71
CA ASN A 64 -5.03 -8.34 -12.40
C ASN A 64 -6.10 -7.71 -11.48
N THR A 65 -5.66 -6.97 -10.45
CA THR A 65 -6.56 -6.19 -9.59
C THR A 65 -6.50 -4.70 -9.94
N LEU A 66 -7.63 -4.02 -9.76
CA LEU A 66 -7.73 -2.56 -9.79
C LEU A 66 -7.80 -2.04 -8.34
N THR A 67 -6.85 -1.18 -7.97
CA THR A 67 -6.87 -0.53 -6.65
C THR A 67 -7.29 0.92 -6.83
N LEU A 68 -8.48 1.27 -6.33
CA LEU A 68 -9.06 2.62 -6.47
C LEU A 68 -8.86 3.44 -5.18
N ILE A 69 -8.46 4.69 -5.34
CA ILE A 69 -8.40 5.68 -4.27
C ILE A 69 -9.55 6.67 -4.47
N VAL A 70 -10.42 6.79 -3.47
CA VAL A 70 -11.54 7.74 -3.47
C VAL A 70 -11.40 8.67 -2.28
N SER A 71 -11.71 9.95 -2.48
CA SER A 71 -11.62 10.96 -1.42
C SER A 71 -12.59 12.12 -1.70
N PRO A 72 -12.95 12.95 -0.69
CA PRO A 72 -13.93 14.02 -0.86
C PRO A 72 -13.43 15.21 -1.70
N SER A 73 -12.13 15.30 -2.00
CA SER A 73 -11.58 16.40 -2.82
C SER A 73 -10.36 15.96 -3.61
N MET A 74 -10.11 16.59 -4.76
CA MET A 74 -8.94 16.31 -5.62
C MET A 74 -7.61 16.42 -4.86
N ARG A 75 -7.47 17.42 -3.97
CA ARG A 75 -6.25 17.58 -3.16
C ARG A 75 -6.00 16.37 -2.25
N GLN A 76 -7.05 15.82 -1.64
CA GLN A 76 -6.91 14.65 -0.75
C GLN A 76 -6.51 13.40 -1.53
N SER A 77 -7.07 13.19 -2.72
CA SER A 77 -6.67 12.06 -3.59
C SER A 77 -5.23 12.22 -4.07
N MET A 78 -4.80 13.44 -4.42
CA MET A 78 -3.42 13.71 -4.82
C MET A 78 -2.43 13.41 -3.68
N ILE A 79 -2.68 13.89 -2.46
CA ILE A 79 -1.82 13.59 -1.29
C ILE A 79 -1.67 12.08 -1.08
N MET A 80 -2.76 11.32 -1.25
CA MET A 80 -2.72 9.87 -1.14
C MET A 80 -1.90 9.24 -2.28
N MET A 81 -2.08 9.70 -3.51
CA MET A 81 -1.35 9.23 -4.68
C MET A 81 0.14 9.54 -4.59
N ASP A 82 0.52 10.75 -4.18
CA ASP A 82 1.90 11.16 -3.93
C ASP A 82 2.55 10.23 -2.90
N ARG A 83 1.81 9.85 -1.86
CA ARG A 83 2.31 8.90 -0.86
C ARG A 83 2.54 7.52 -1.46
N VAL A 84 1.62 7.02 -2.30
CA VAL A 84 1.81 5.75 -3.01
C VAL A 84 3.03 5.83 -3.93
N GLN A 85 3.14 6.89 -4.73
CA GLN A 85 4.27 7.08 -5.64
C GLN A 85 5.61 7.15 -4.89
N SER A 86 5.65 7.83 -3.74
CA SER A 86 6.86 7.88 -2.90
C SER A 86 7.36 6.49 -2.48
N PHE A 87 6.45 5.56 -2.20
CA PHE A 87 6.80 4.18 -1.86
C PHE A 87 7.19 3.36 -3.09
N LEU A 88 6.49 3.55 -4.22
CA LEU A 88 6.82 2.85 -5.47
C LEU A 88 8.21 3.23 -5.98
N LEU A 89 8.58 4.51 -5.89
CA LEU A 89 9.92 4.98 -6.27
C LEU A 89 11.04 4.38 -5.40
N GLN A 90 10.74 4.03 -4.14
CA GLN A 90 11.68 3.38 -3.23
C GLN A 90 11.80 1.87 -3.49
N MET A 91 10.86 1.25 -4.23
CA MET A 91 10.94 -0.17 -4.55
C MET A 91 12.10 -0.47 -5.52
N PRO A 92 12.68 -1.69 -5.45
CA PRO A 92 13.65 -2.13 -6.45
C PRO A 92 13.07 -2.05 -7.87
N LYS A 93 13.84 -1.50 -8.83
CA LYS A 93 13.41 -1.28 -10.24
C LYS A 93 12.88 -2.53 -10.94
N THR A 94 13.33 -3.72 -10.54
CA THR A 94 12.82 -5.01 -11.02
C THR A 94 11.33 -5.22 -10.77
N LEU A 95 10.78 -4.60 -9.72
CA LEU A 95 9.35 -4.67 -9.37
C LEU A 95 8.54 -3.50 -9.92
N GLN A 96 9.18 -2.41 -10.37
CA GLN A 96 8.52 -1.20 -10.89
C GLN A 96 7.95 -1.39 -12.30
N LYS A 97 8.66 -2.13 -13.18
CA LYS A 97 8.30 -2.30 -14.61
C LYS A 97 6.90 -2.88 -14.89
N ASN A 98 6.29 -3.57 -13.92
CA ASN A 98 4.95 -4.14 -14.09
C ASN A 98 3.82 -3.12 -13.87
N ALA A 99 4.09 -1.95 -13.27
CA ALA A 99 3.08 -0.95 -12.93
C ALA A 99 2.90 0.14 -14.01
N GLU A 100 3.94 0.43 -14.81
CA GLU A 100 3.97 1.58 -15.73
C GLU A 100 3.30 1.30 -17.10
N ASN A 101 3.18 0.04 -17.52
CA ASN A 101 2.67 -0.33 -18.85
C ASN A 101 1.15 -0.16 -19.06
N ARG A 102 0.42 0.54 -18.20
CA ARG A 102 -1.04 0.69 -18.29
C ARG A 102 -1.55 2.14 -18.39
N TYR A 103 -0.65 3.12 -18.42
CA TYR A 103 -1.00 4.55 -18.54
C TYR A 103 -0.81 5.13 -19.95
N GLN A 104 -0.62 4.29 -20.98
CA GLN A 104 -0.75 4.72 -22.38
C GLN A 104 -2.13 4.32 -22.90
N VAL A 105 -3.14 5.12 -22.56
CA VAL A 105 -4.42 5.21 -23.30
C VAL A 105 -4.82 6.67 -23.32
#